data_AF-A0A7S3HK15-F1
#
_entry.id   AF-A0A7S3HK15-F1
#
_cell.length_a   1.000
_cell.length_b   1.000
_cell.length_c   1.000
_cell.angle_alpha   90.00
_cell.angle_beta   90.00
_cell.angle_gamma   90.00
#
_symmetry.space_group_name_H-M   'P 1'
#
loop_
_entity.id
_entity.type
_entity.pdbx_description
1 polymer ?
#
loop_
_entity_poly.entity_id
_entity_poly.type
_entity_poly.pdbx_seq_one_letter_code
_entity_poly.pdbx_strand_id
1 'polypeptide(L)'
;ADAAPKPRLDVQARHPVERLLLEDFKRSEKQEMMAKAIVFGQHAPIRAKMERNILAQFQRLPGLESSLLGLQTLLDLDDTIEFEDIFNLEANAAVSTITGPNRSVHDIMEQR
;
A
#
# COMPACT_ATOMS: atom_id res chain seq x y z
N ALA A 1 12.32 -2.96 -42.33
CA ALA A 1 12.98 -3.90 -41.42
C ALA A 1 12.95 -3.28 -40.04
N ASP A 2 12.05 -3.76 -39.19
CA ASP A 2 11.78 -3.21 -37.86
C ASP A 2 13.01 -3.32 -36.95
N ALA A 3 13.50 -2.17 -36.48
CA ALA A 3 14.60 -2.11 -35.53
C ALA A 3 14.03 -2.33 -34.11
N ALA A 4 14.10 -3.57 -33.64
CA ALA A 4 13.83 -3.88 -32.24
C ALA A 4 14.75 -3.05 -31.32
N PRO A 5 14.24 -2.53 -30.19
CA PRO A 5 15.02 -1.69 -29.29
C PRO A 5 16.20 -2.47 -28.69
N LYS A 6 17.42 -1.99 -28.93
CA LYS A 6 18.65 -2.57 -28.39
C LYS A 6 18.63 -2.42 -26.85
N PRO A 7 18.89 -3.48 -26.08
CA PRO A 7 18.94 -3.38 -24.62
C PRO A 7 20.09 -2.45 -24.22
N ARG A 8 19.82 -1.55 -23.28
CA ARG A 8 20.82 -0.61 -22.75
C ARG A 8 21.93 -1.41 -22.07
N LEU A 9 23.19 -1.06 -22.34
CA LEU A 9 24.38 -1.70 -21.78
C LEU A 9 24.49 -1.55 -20.25
N ASP A 10 23.63 -0.74 -19.65
CA ASP A 10 23.61 -0.41 -18.21
C ASP A 10 22.82 -1.43 -17.36
N VAL A 11 22.29 -2.50 -17.97
CA VAL A 11 21.63 -3.59 -17.23
C VAL A 11 22.70 -4.45 -16.57
N GLN A 12 23.05 -4.12 -15.32
CA GLN A 12 23.92 -4.95 -14.51
C GLN A 12 23.32 -6.34 -14.33
N ALA A 13 24.16 -7.38 -14.45
CA ALA A 13 23.76 -8.75 -14.18
C ALA A 13 23.36 -8.86 -12.70
N ARG A 14 22.05 -8.94 -12.43
CA ARG A 14 21.53 -9.12 -11.07
C ARG A 14 21.98 -10.45 -10.51
N HIS A 15 22.39 -10.44 -9.25
CA HIS A 15 22.78 -11.66 -8.57
C HIS A 15 21.55 -12.58 -8.45
N PRO A 16 21.65 -13.91 -8.67
CA PRO A 16 20.49 -14.80 -8.66
C PRO A 16 19.69 -14.74 -7.34
N VAL A 17 20.36 -14.46 -6.22
CA VAL A 17 19.72 -14.29 -4.90
C VAL A 17 18.92 -12.99 -4.82
N GLU A 18 19.35 -11.91 -5.46
CA GLU A 18 18.62 -10.64 -5.45
C GLU A 18 17.20 -10.83 -6.02
N ARG A 19 17.09 -11.60 -7.11
CA ARG A 19 15.77 -11.94 -7.68
C ARG A 19 14.93 -12.76 -6.71
N LEU A 20 15.54 -13.73 -6.01
CA LEU A 20 14.82 -14.55 -5.02
C LEU A 20 14.30 -13.70 -3.86
N LEU A 21 15.09 -12.75 -3.36
CA LEU A 21 14.69 -11.86 -2.28
C LEU A 21 13.55 -10.93 -2.70
N LEU A 22 13.59 -10.39 -3.91
CA LEU A 22 12.51 -9.53 -4.43
C LEU A 22 11.20 -10.28 -4.67
N GLU A 23 11.27 -11.57 -5.00
CA GLU A 23 10.09 -12.40 -5.29
C GLU A 23 9.55 -13.16 -4.06
N ASP A 24 10.23 -13.09 -2.92
CA ASP A 24 9.95 -13.93 -1.75
C ASP A 24 8.51 -13.74 -1.23
N PHE A 25 8.08 -12.50 -1.07
CA PHE A 25 6.72 -12.18 -0.63
C PHE A 25 5.63 -12.75 -1.56
N LYS A 26 5.81 -12.60 -2.88
CA LYS A 26 4.85 -13.14 -3.85
C LYS A 26 4.84 -14.67 -3.84
N ARG A 27 5.99 -15.28 -3.57
CA ARG A 27 6.13 -16.73 -3.49
C ARG A 27 5.47 -17.29 -2.22
N SER A 28 5.70 -16.67 -1.07
CA SER A 28 5.09 -17.07 0.21
C SER A 28 3.56 -16.97 0.13
N GLU A 29 3.04 -15.88 -0.44
CA GLU A 29 1.61 -15.68 -0.67
C GLU A 29 1.01 -16.78 -1.57
N LYS A 30 1.70 -17.13 -2.67
CA LYS A 30 1.26 -18.21 -3.57
C LYS A 30 1.24 -19.57 -2.85
N GLN A 31 2.26 -19.83 -2.03
CA GLN A 31 2.36 -21.06 -1.25
C GLN A 31 1.24 -21.14 -0.20
N GLU A 32 0.91 -20.04 0.47
CA GLU A 32 -0.20 -19.95 1.41
C GLU A 32 -1.55 -20.22 0.72
N MET A 33 -1.79 -19.64 -0.46
CA MET A 33 -3.01 -19.91 -1.24
C MET A 33 -3.12 -21.37 -1.66
N MET A 34 -2.00 -21.99 -2.07
CA MET A 34 -1.97 -23.43 -2.38
C MET A 34 -2.28 -24.28 -1.15
N ALA A 35 -1.72 -23.94 0.01
CA ALA A 35 -2.00 -24.62 1.27
C ALA A 35 -3.50 -24.52 1.63
N LYS A 36 -4.10 -23.33 1.50
CA LYS A 36 -5.55 -23.12 1.70
C LYS A 36 -6.38 -23.99 0.75
N ALA A 37 -5.97 -24.13 -0.50
CA ALA A 37 -6.64 -24.99 -1.47
C ALA A 37 -6.61 -26.47 -1.09
N ILE A 38 -5.49 -26.94 -0.54
CA ILE A 38 -5.30 -28.33 -0.11
C ILE A 38 -6.13 -28.63 1.15
N VAL A 39 -6.11 -27.73 2.13
CA VAL A 39 -6.76 -27.96 3.44
C VAL A 39 -8.27 -27.75 3.37
N PHE A 40 -8.71 -26.68 2.72
CA PHE A 40 -10.12 -26.24 2.75
C PHE A 40 -10.82 -26.44 1.39
N GLY A 41 -10.10 -26.83 0.35
CA GLY A 41 -10.62 -27.01 -1.00
C GLY A 41 -10.48 -25.76 -1.89
N GLN A 42 -10.82 -25.92 -3.17
CA GLN A 42 -10.56 -24.91 -4.20
C GLN A 42 -11.26 -23.56 -3.99
N HIS A 43 -12.36 -23.52 -3.23
CA HIS A 43 -13.11 -22.29 -2.97
C HIS A 43 -12.40 -21.35 -1.98
N ALA A 44 -11.56 -21.88 -1.09
CA ALA A 44 -10.87 -21.10 -0.06
C ALA A 44 -9.90 -20.04 -0.61
N PRO A 45 -8.98 -20.35 -1.54
CA PRO A 45 -8.12 -19.31 -2.13
C PRO A 45 -8.92 -18.30 -2.96
N ILE A 46 -10.01 -18.72 -3.61
CA ILE A 46 -10.88 -17.82 -4.38
C ILE A 46 -11.53 -16.81 -3.44
N ARG A 47 -12.07 -17.27 -2.31
CA ARG A 47 -12.65 -16.41 -1.28
C ARG A 47 -11.61 -15.46 -0.70
N ALA A 48 -10.44 -15.94 -0.31
CA ALA A 48 -9.37 -15.09 0.22
C ALA A 48 -8.93 -14.00 -0.78
N LYS A 49 -8.89 -14.33 -2.08
CA LYS A 49 -8.59 -13.35 -3.13
C LYS A 49 -9.70 -12.32 -3.30
N MET A 50 -10.97 -12.73 -3.20
CA MET A 50 -12.10 -11.80 -3.24
C MET A 50 -12.07 -10.83 -2.06
N GLU A 51 -11.86 -11.34 -0.84
CA GLU A 51 -11.78 -10.54 0.38
C GLU A 51 -10.66 -9.48 0.28
N ARG A 52 -9.47 -9.86 -0.19
CA ARG A 52 -8.39 -8.88 -0.43
C ARG A 52 -8.74 -7.83 -1.46
N ASN A 53 -9.36 -8.20 -2.58
CA ASN A 53 -9.74 -7.23 -3.62
C ASN A 53 -10.77 -6.23 -3.11
N ILE A 54 -11.71 -6.69 -2.27
CA ILE A 54 -12.71 -5.81 -1.63
C ILE A 54 -12.01 -4.83 -0.69
N LEU A 55 -11.07 -5.29 0.12
CA LEU A 55 -10.34 -4.45 1.09
C LEU A 55 -9.30 -3.53 0.45
N ALA A 56 -8.79 -3.88 -0.74
CA ALA A 56 -7.90 -3.04 -1.52
C ALA A 56 -8.63 -1.85 -2.19
N GLN A 57 -9.96 -1.86 -2.23
CA GLN A 57 -10.72 -0.78 -2.84
C GLN A 57 -10.90 0.40 -1.88
N PHE A 58 -10.46 1.58 -2.32
CA PHE A 58 -10.71 2.83 -1.62
C PHE A 58 -12.16 3.29 -1.84
N GLN A 59 -12.90 3.48 -0.75
CA GLN A 59 -14.31 3.92 -0.76
C GLN A 59 -14.50 5.33 -0.17
N ARG A 60 -13.42 6.09 0.05
CA ARG A 60 -13.49 7.45 0.59
C ARG A 60 -13.76 8.49 -0.51
N LEU A 61 -14.27 9.64 -0.10
CA LEU A 61 -14.49 10.78 -0.98
C LEU A 61 -13.17 11.21 -1.66
N PRO A 62 -13.20 11.68 -2.92
CA PRO A 62 -12.02 12.22 -3.58
C PRO A 62 -11.38 13.34 -2.76
N GLY A 63 -10.07 13.25 -2.52
CA GLY A 63 -9.32 14.22 -1.73
C GLY A 63 -9.21 13.91 -0.23
N LEU A 64 -9.86 12.85 0.26
CA LEU A 64 -9.63 12.35 1.61
C LEU A 64 -8.68 11.17 1.56
N GLU A 65 -7.57 11.28 2.29
CA GLU A 65 -6.61 10.18 2.44
C GLU A 65 -7.29 8.94 3.01
N SER A 66 -6.93 7.78 2.50
CA SER A 66 -7.52 6.51 2.90
C SER A 66 -6.41 5.55 3.34
N SER A 67 -6.60 4.97 4.51
CA SER A 67 -5.72 3.92 5.01
C SER A 67 -6.30 2.55 4.60
N LEU A 68 -5.44 1.67 4.11
CA LEU A 68 -5.80 0.29 3.75
C LEU A 68 -5.77 -0.64 4.97
N LEU A 69 -6.25 -0.17 6.13
CA LEU A 69 -6.10 -0.86 7.41
C LEU A 69 -6.65 -2.29 7.35
N GLY A 70 -7.86 -2.48 6.81
CA GLY A 70 -8.43 -3.83 6.69
C GLY A 70 -7.60 -4.77 5.81
N LEU A 71 -6.95 -4.25 4.76
CA LEU A 71 -6.05 -5.05 3.92
C LEU A 71 -4.74 -5.36 4.66
N GLN A 72 -4.20 -4.40 5.40
CA GLN A 72 -2.99 -4.57 6.22
C GLN A 72 -3.21 -5.65 7.28
N THR A 73 -4.33 -5.60 8.00
CA THR A 73 -4.71 -6.62 8.99
C THR A 73 -4.93 -7.99 8.36
N LEU A 74 -5.52 -8.08 7.15
CA LEU A 74 -5.66 -9.37 6.47
C LEU A 74 -4.31 -9.96 6.08
N LEU A 75 -3.36 -9.10 5.70
CA LEU A 75 -2.01 -9.50 5.30
C LEU A 75 -1.04 -9.66 6.48
N ASP A 76 -1.50 -9.44 7.71
CA ASP A 76 -0.67 -9.52 8.92
C ASP A 76 0.52 -8.55 8.84
N LEU A 77 0.27 -7.33 8.35
CA LEU A 77 1.30 -6.29 8.19
C LEU A 77 1.29 -5.24 9.31
N ASP A 78 0.31 -5.31 10.22
CA ASP A 78 0.07 -4.38 11.32
C ASP A 78 0.71 -4.83 12.66
N ASP A 79 1.88 -5.46 12.59
CA ASP A 79 2.61 -6.00 13.75
C ASP A 79 3.29 -4.94 14.64
N THR A 80 3.52 -3.75 14.10
CA THR A 80 4.27 -2.67 14.78
C THR A 80 3.39 -1.48 15.05
N ILE A 81 3.45 -0.96 16.29
CA ILE A 81 2.78 0.27 16.68
C ILE A 81 3.76 1.42 16.50
N GLU A 82 3.42 2.37 15.62
CA GLU A 82 4.22 3.54 15.35
C GLU A 82 3.76 4.75 16.20
N PHE A 83 4.57 5.81 16.23
CA PHE A 83 4.27 7.02 17.00
C PHE A 83 2.94 7.65 16.55
N GLU A 84 2.69 7.66 15.25
CA GLU A 84 1.49 8.19 14.61
C GLU A 84 0.20 7.43 14.97
N ASP A 85 0.30 6.16 15.35
CA ASP A 85 -0.88 5.40 15.83
C ASP A 85 -1.36 5.91 17.19
N ILE A 86 -0.45 6.43 18.03
CA ILE A 86 -0.75 6.91 19.37
C ILE A 86 -1.08 8.41 19.35
N PHE A 87 -0.30 9.20 18.63
CA PHE A 87 -0.36 10.66 18.68
C PHE A 87 -1.01 11.30 17.45
N ASN A 88 -1.35 10.50 16.43
CA ASN A 88 -1.87 10.95 15.13
C ASN A 88 -0.86 11.82 14.35
N LEU A 89 -1.08 11.95 13.05
CA LEU A 89 -0.29 12.83 12.19
C LEU A 89 -0.75 14.29 12.31
N GLU A 90 0.17 15.23 12.16
CA GLU A 90 -0.16 16.66 12.06
C GLU A 90 -1.12 16.95 10.90
N ALA A 91 -1.03 16.20 9.80
CA ALA A 91 -1.94 16.30 8.66
C ALA A 91 -3.41 16.00 9.01
N ASN A 92 -3.64 15.23 10.08
CA ASN A 92 -4.97 14.86 10.56
C ASN A 92 -5.45 15.78 11.69
N ALA A 93 -4.72 16.85 12.00
CA ALA A 93 -5.12 17.81 13.03
C ALA A 93 -6.43 18.52 12.62
N ALA A 94 -7.33 18.72 13.59
CA ALA A 94 -8.59 19.43 13.36
C ALA A 94 -8.40 20.90 12.95
N VAL A 95 -7.24 21.47 13.24
CA VAL A 95 -6.85 22.84 12.87
C VAL A 95 -5.68 22.75 11.91
N SER A 96 -5.82 23.36 10.74
CA SER A 96 -4.75 23.40 9.73
C SER A 96 -3.55 24.19 10.24
N THR A 97 -2.33 23.69 10.00
CA THR A 97 -1.08 24.40 10.32
C THR A 97 -0.95 25.75 9.59
N ILE A 98 -1.64 25.88 8.45
CA ILE A 98 -1.71 27.11 7.66
C ILE A 98 -2.61 28.13 8.36
N THR A 99 -3.70 27.68 8.98
CA THR A 99 -4.77 28.51 9.54
C THR A 99 -4.75 28.40 11.06
N GLY A 100 -3.97 29.26 11.72
CA GLY A 100 -4.04 29.37 13.18
C GLY A 100 -5.43 29.83 13.67
N PRO A 101 -5.71 29.76 14.99
CA PRO A 101 -7.01 30.15 15.55
C PRO A 101 -7.44 31.60 15.22
N ASN A 102 -6.48 32.46 14.85
CA ASN A 102 -6.71 33.86 14.51
C ASN A 102 -6.29 34.25 13.09
N ARG A 103 -5.97 33.30 12.19
CA ARG A 103 -5.58 33.61 10.80
C ARG A 103 -6.41 32.79 9.83
N SER A 104 -7.29 33.45 9.09
CA SER A 104 -8.13 32.82 8.06
C SER A 104 -7.30 32.46 6.84
N VAL A 105 -7.76 31.46 6.07
CA VAL A 105 -7.20 31.13 4.74
C VAL A 105 -7.21 32.36 3.82
N HIS A 106 -8.23 33.22 3.98
CA HIS A 106 -8.38 34.49 3.27
C HIS A 106 -7.20 35.44 3.53
N ASP A 107 -6.84 35.65 4.80
CA ASP A 107 -5.77 36.57 5.21
C ASP A 107 -4.39 36.16 4.68
N ILE A 108 -4.21 34.86 4.42
CA ILE A 108 -2.97 34.28 3.89
C ILE A 108 -2.90 34.45 2.37
N MET A 109 -4.04 34.34 1.68
CA MET A 109 -4.12 34.54 0.24
C MET A 109 -3.96 36.02 -0.16
N GLU A 110 -4.33 36.96 0.71
CA GLU A 110 -4.15 38.41 0.49
C GLU A 110 -2.70 38.90 0.62
N GLN A 111 -1.79 38.13 1.24
CA GLN A 111 -0.40 38.51 1.46
C GLN A 111 0.57 38.10 0.34
N ARG A 112 0.10 37.42 -0.71
CA ARG A 112 0.88 37.04 -1.88
C ARG A 112 0.61 37.95 -3.07
#